data_AF-A0A953X4I0-F1
#
_entry.id   AF-A0A953X4I0-F1
#
_cell.length_a   1.000
_cell.length_b   1.000
_cell.length_c   1.000
_cell.angle_alpha   90.00
_cell.angle_beta   90.00
_cell.angle_gamma   90.00
#
_symmetry.space_group_name_H-M   'P 1'
#
loop_
_entity.id
_entity.type
_entity.pdbx_description
1 polymer ?
#
loop_
_entity_poly.entity_id
_entity_poly.type
_entity_poly.pdbx_seq_one_letter_code
_entity_poly.pdbx_strand_id
1 'polypeptide(L)'
;TRTPTLIAAMSSGQRWTHFWVTLLLDTLYPIAYGAFFVGMALRFFGKLRYLAAVPAFAGAIVDLAENVVQALALSGAVDLLDAKDWLTPLKFGLFAVAGVIAVIGFLIGVAHMFTNQKASSLIAQ
;
A
#
# COMPACT_ATOMS: atom_id res chain seq x y z
N THR A 1 0.20 23.50 -8.30
CA THR A 1 -0.46 23.79 -9.59
C THR A 1 0.30 23.34 -10.85
N ARG A 2 1.34 22.47 -10.79
CA ARG A 2 2.08 22.00 -12.00
C ARG A 2 1.46 20.76 -12.69
N THR A 3 0.55 20.06 -12.06
CA THR A 3 0.04 18.75 -12.51
C THR A 3 -0.92 18.83 -13.71
N PRO A 4 -1.89 19.78 -13.75
CA PRO A 4 -2.75 19.97 -14.92
C PRO A 4 -1.97 20.32 -16.20
N THR A 5 -0.94 21.16 -16.05
CA THR A 5 -0.08 21.56 -17.18
C THR A 5 0.77 20.40 -17.72
N LEU A 6 1.13 19.41 -16.88
CA LEU A 6 1.87 18.22 -17.30
C LEU A 6 0.99 17.26 -18.10
N ILE A 7 -0.26 17.03 -17.67
CA ILE A 7 -1.21 16.20 -18.43
C ILE A 7 -1.57 16.88 -19.76
N ALA A 8 -1.70 18.20 -19.78
CA ALA A 8 -1.96 18.97 -21.00
C ALA A 8 -0.79 18.92 -22.01
N ALA A 9 0.45 18.76 -21.53
CA ALA A 9 1.64 18.65 -22.37
C ALA A 9 1.87 17.25 -22.97
N MET A 10 1.10 16.23 -22.55
CA MET A 10 1.22 14.87 -23.08
C MET A 10 0.58 14.72 -24.46
N SER A 11 1.27 14.05 -25.37
CA SER A 11 0.66 13.52 -26.60
C SER A 11 -0.43 12.49 -26.28
N SER A 12 -1.31 12.23 -27.25
CA SER A 12 -2.36 11.20 -27.12
C SER A 12 -1.80 9.82 -26.80
N GLY A 13 -0.69 9.44 -27.43
CA GLY A 13 0.00 8.16 -27.17
C GLY A 13 0.55 8.08 -25.74
N GLN A 14 1.19 9.15 -25.24
CA GLN A 14 1.70 9.18 -23.87
C GLN A 14 0.59 9.08 -22.84
N ARG A 15 -0.54 9.79 -23.06
CA ARG A 15 -1.70 9.74 -22.16
C ARG A 15 -2.33 8.34 -22.15
N TRP A 16 -2.42 7.68 -23.29
CA TRP A 16 -2.91 6.30 -23.40
C TRP A 16 -2.03 5.30 -22.65
N THR A 17 -0.71 5.35 -22.87
CA THR A 17 0.23 4.49 -22.14
C THR A 17 0.17 4.75 -20.64
N HIS A 18 0.17 6.01 -20.22
CA HIS A 18 0.10 6.38 -18.81
C HIS A 18 -1.18 5.85 -18.15
N PHE A 19 -2.32 5.98 -18.81
CA PHE A 19 -3.59 5.46 -18.32
C PHE A 19 -3.52 3.97 -18.00
N TRP A 20 -3.02 3.14 -18.92
CA TRP A 20 -2.95 1.68 -18.70
C TRP A 20 -1.90 1.27 -17.68
N VAL A 21 -0.76 1.95 -17.66
CA VAL A 21 0.28 1.70 -16.65
C VAL A 21 -0.28 1.99 -15.26
N THR A 22 -0.89 3.16 -15.07
CA THR A 22 -1.54 3.56 -13.83
C THR A 22 -2.66 2.60 -13.45
N LEU A 23 -3.56 2.27 -14.38
CA LEU A 23 -4.68 1.38 -14.08
C LEU A 23 -4.21 0.00 -13.60
N LEU A 24 -3.19 -0.59 -14.24
CA LEU A 24 -2.72 -1.93 -13.91
C LEU A 24 -1.82 -1.94 -12.67
N LEU A 25 -0.74 -1.15 -12.68
CA LEU A 25 0.24 -1.15 -11.61
C LEU A 25 -0.34 -0.57 -10.33
N ASP A 26 -1.04 0.56 -10.42
CA ASP A 26 -1.55 1.26 -9.25
C ASP A 26 -2.84 0.59 -8.72
N THR A 27 -3.33 -0.48 -9.36
CA THR A 27 -4.36 -1.37 -8.79
C THR A 27 -3.74 -2.61 -8.16
N LEU A 28 -2.84 -3.29 -8.88
CA LEU A 28 -2.25 -4.54 -8.40
C LEU A 28 -1.31 -4.31 -7.23
N TYR A 29 -0.54 -3.21 -7.25
CA TYR A 29 0.44 -2.93 -6.21
C TYR A 29 -0.21 -2.69 -4.83
N PRO A 30 -1.27 -1.86 -4.70
CA PRO A 30 -1.98 -1.70 -3.42
C PRO A 30 -2.64 -2.96 -2.88
N ILE A 31 -3.17 -3.79 -3.77
CA ILE A 31 -3.71 -5.09 -3.38
C ILE A 31 -2.59 -5.98 -2.81
N ALA A 32 -1.46 -6.05 -3.50
CA ALA A 32 -0.34 -6.88 -3.10
C ALA A 32 0.28 -6.43 -1.77
N TYR A 33 0.68 -5.15 -1.65
CA TYR A 33 1.28 -4.68 -0.41
C TYR A 33 0.26 -4.66 0.73
N GLY A 34 -1.00 -4.29 0.45
CA GLY A 34 -2.07 -4.24 1.44
C GLY A 34 -2.33 -5.62 2.03
N ALA A 35 -2.50 -6.64 1.19
CA ALA A 35 -2.68 -8.02 1.63
C ALA A 35 -1.47 -8.53 2.42
N PHE A 36 -0.25 -8.22 1.97
CA PHE A 36 0.96 -8.60 2.69
C PHE A 36 1.03 -7.96 4.09
N PHE A 37 0.88 -6.64 4.21
CA PHE A 37 0.95 -5.94 5.50
C PHE A 37 -0.19 -6.31 6.44
N VAL A 38 -1.42 -6.45 5.94
CA VAL A 38 -2.54 -6.98 6.71
C VAL A 38 -2.22 -8.39 7.20
N GLY A 39 -1.69 -9.25 6.34
CA GLY A 39 -1.28 -10.61 6.70
C GLY A 39 -0.24 -10.63 7.82
N MET A 40 0.78 -9.77 7.76
CA MET A 40 1.78 -9.63 8.80
C MET A 40 1.16 -9.20 10.15
N ALA A 41 0.29 -8.20 10.14
CA ALA A 41 -0.43 -7.76 11.33
C ALA A 41 -1.30 -8.88 11.92
N LEU A 42 -2.11 -9.52 11.08
CA LEU A 42 -3.02 -10.61 11.47
C LEU A 42 -2.28 -11.82 12.05
N ARG A 43 -1.09 -12.11 11.53
CA ARG A 43 -0.29 -13.29 11.90
C ARG A 43 0.48 -13.13 13.21
N PHE A 44 0.97 -11.93 13.52
CA PHE A 44 1.98 -11.73 14.57
C PHE A 44 1.58 -10.81 15.73
N PHE A 45 0.48 -10.06 15.66
CA PHE A 45 0.11 -9.09 16.71
C PHE A 45 -0.93 -9.58 17.73
N GLY A 46 -1.27 -10.88 17.73
CA GLY A 46 -2.12 -11.49 18.77
C GLY A 46 -3.46 -10.78 18.95
N LYS A 47 -3.74 -10.26 20.15
CA LYS A 47 -5.00 -9.55 20.46
C LYS A 47 -5.15 -8.23 19.71
N LEU A 48 -4.06 -7.58 19.34
CA LEU A 48 -4.06 -6.28 18.64
C LEU A 48 -4.08 -6.43 17.11
N ARG A 49 -4.18 -7.66 16.60
CA ARG A 49 -4.00 -7.98 15.18
C ARG A 49 -4.90 -7.20 14.22
N TYR A 50 -6.15 -6.97 14.59
CA TYR A 50 -7.09 -6.23 13.75
C TYR A 50 -6.79 -4.73 13.77
N LEU A 51 -6.43 -4.18 14.95
CA LEU A 51 -6.04 -2.79 15.08
C LEU A 51 -4.76 -2.50 14.29
N ALA A 52 -3.76 -3.39 14.39
CA ALA A 52 -2.51 -3.29 13.65
C ALA A 52 -2.70 -3.42 12.12
N ALA A 53 -3.77 -4.08 11.65
CA ALA A 53 -4.08 -4.21 10.24
C ALA A 53 -4.78 -2.97 9.64
N VAL A 54 -5.39 -2.11 10.46
CA VAL A 54 -6.17 -0.94 9.99
C VAL A 54 -5.33 -0.01 9.08
N PRO A 55 -4.10 0.40 9.43
CA PRO A 55 -3.33 1.30 8.58
C PRO A 55 -3.04 0.70 7.20
N ALA A 56 -2.74 -0.61 7.13
CA ALA A 56 -2.48 -1.30 5.87
C ALA A 56 -3.72 -1.39 4.99
N PHE A 57 -4.86 -1.77 5.58
CA PHE A 57 -6.12 -1.87 4.87
C PHE A 57 -6.61 -0.49 4.40
N ALA A 58 -6.65 0.49 5.30
CA ALA A 58 -7.02 1.86 4.96
C ALA A 58 -6.08 2.45 3.91
N GLY A 59 -4.76 2.24 4.05
CA GLY A 59 -3.77 2.71 3.08
C GLY A 59 -4.02 2.16 1.67
N ALA A 60 -4.30 0.85 1.54
CA ALA A 60 -4.63 0.25 0.25
C ALA A 60 -5.92 0.83 -0.37
N ILE A 61 -6.96 1.09 0.43
CA ILE A 61 -8.19 1.72 -0.05
C ILE A 61 -7.94 3.15 -0.52
N VAL A 62 -7.17 3.95 0.24
CA VAL A 62 -6.84 5.33 -0.14
C VAL A 62 -5.97 5.36 -1.40
N ASP A 63 -5.04 4.42 -1.57
CA ASP A 63 -4.21 4.30 -2.78
C ASP A 63 -5.07 3.96 -4.01
N LEU A 64 -5.98 2.99 -3.90
CA LEU A 64 -6.93 2.67 -4.97
C LEU A 64 -7.84 3.86 -5.32
N ALA A 65 -8.31 4.62 -4.33
CA ALA A 65 -9.10 5.83 -4.56
C ALA A 65 -8.29 6.92 -5.29
N GLU A 66 -7.03 7.11 -4.92
CA GLU A 66 -6.11 8.05 -5.57
C GLU A 66 -5.77 7.64 -7.01
N ASN A 67 -5.66 6.34 -7.28
CA ASN A 67 -5.56 5.80 -8.63
C ASN A 67 -6.82 6.09 -9.47
N VAL A 68 -8.02 5.90 -8.92
CA VAL A 68 -9.27 6.26 -9.63
C VAL A 68 -9.29 7.74 -10.00
N VAL A 69 -8.89 8.63 -9.09
CA VAL A 69 -8.76 10.06 -9.37
C VAL A 69 -7.75 10.31 -10.50
N GLN A 70 -6.59 9.63 -10.48
CA GLN A 70 -5.57 9.75 -11.52
C GLN A 70 -6.10 9.29 -12.89
N ALA A 71 -6.78 8.14 -12.95
CA ALA A 71 -7.34 7.59 -14.17
C ALA A 71 -8.42 8.52 -14.76
N LEU A 72 -9.30 9.06 -13.91
CA LEU A 72 -10.33 10.01 -14.33
C LEU A 72 -9.73 11.31 -14.87
N ALA A 73 -8.70 11.84 -14.23
CA ALA A 73 -7.97 13.02 -14.70
C ALA A 73 -7.33 12.80 -16.08
N LEU A 74 -6.75 11.62 -16.31
CA LEU A 74 -6.19 11.25 -17.61
C LEU A 74 -7.28 11.07 -18.69
N SER A 75 -8.51 10.72 -18.31
CA SER A 75 -9.67 10.68 -19.22
C SER A 75 -10.35 12.04 -19.47
N GLY A 76 -9.86 13.12 -18.86
CA GLY A 76 -10.32 14.49 -19.11
C GLY A 76 -10.96 15.20 -17.90
N ALA A 77 -11.18 14.51 -16.78
CA ALA A 77 -11.70 15.13 -15.55
C ALA A 77 -10.57 15.73 -14.69
N VAL A 78 -9.81 16.66 -15.29
CA VAL A 78 -8.57 17.21 -14.71
C VAL A 78 -8.82 17.88 -13.34
N ASP A 79 -10.00 18.45 -13.11
CA ASP A 79 -10.36 19.12 -11.86
C ASP A 79 -10.38 18.17 -10.64
N LEU A 80 -10.50 16.85 -10.86
CA LEU A 80 -10.42 15.87 -9.77
C LEU A 80 -9.01 15.71 -9.21
N LEU A 81 -7.97 16.18 -9.92
CA LEU A 81 -6.57 16.08 -9.46
C LEU A 81 -6.33 16.74 -8.11
N ASP A 82 -7.10 17.76 -7.76
CA ASP A 82 -6.95 18.47 -6.48
C ASP A 82 -7.25 17.56 -5.28
N ALA A 83 -8.04 16.48 -5.47
CA ALA A 83 -8.23 15.48 -4.43
C ALA A 83 -6.92 14.79 -4.02
N LYS A 84 -5.92 14.75 -4.92
CA LYS A 84 -4.61 14.16 -4.62
C LYS A 84 -3.82 14.94 -3.57
N ASP A 85 -4.12 16.22 -3.35
CA ASP A 85 -3.48 17.02 -2.30
C ASP A 85 -3.77 16.46 -0.90
N TRP A 86 -4.88 15.73 -0.76
CA TRP A 86 -5.25 15.04 0.48
C TRP A 86 -4.97 13.54 0.42
N LEU A 87 -5.31 12.89 -0.69
CA LEU A 87 -5.18 11.43 -0.81
C LEU A 87 -3.72 10.98 -0.80
N THR A 88 -2.83 11.72 -1.47
CA THR A 88 -1.41 11.36 -1.59
C THR A 88 -0.68 11.37 -0.24
N PRO A 89 -0.71 12.46 0.56
CA PRO A 89 -0.06 12.43 1.87
C PRO A 89 -0.71 11.40 2.81
N LEU A 90 -2.04 11.22 2.74
CA LEU A 90 -2.74 10.24 3.56
C LEU A 90 -2.29 8.80 3.24
N LYS A 91 -2.25 8.40 1.96
CA LYS A 91 -1.82 7.05 1.59
C LYS A 91 -0.37 6.78 2.00
N PHE A 92 0.53 7.75 1.84
CA PHE A 92 1.93 7.58 2.24
C PHE A 92 2.09 7.51 3.76
N GLY A 93 1.33 8.30 4.52
CA GLY A 93 1.31 8.21 5.97
C GLY A 93 0.83 6.84 6.46
N LEU A 94 -0.29 6.36 5.89
CA LEU A 94 -0.84 5.03 6.20
C LEU A 94 0.12 3.91 5.81
N PHE A 95 0.73 4.00 4.62
CA PHE A 95 1.73 3.05 4.15
C PHE A 95 2.95 3.00 5.07
N ALA A 96 3.47 4.15 5.51
CA ALA A 96 4.61 4.21 6.43
C ALA A 96 4.29 3.53 7.77
N VAL A 97 3.14 3.83 8.36
CA VAL A 97 2.69 3.19 9.62
C VAL A 97 2.52 1.68 9.42
N ALA A 98 1.86 1.27 8.34
CA ALA A 98 1.68 -0.14 7.99
C ALA A 98 3.02 -0.86 7.78
N GLY A 99 3.99 -0.23 7.12
CA GLY A 99 5.33 -0.75 6.90
C GLY A 99 6.09 -0.98 8.20
N VAL A 100 6.04 -0.03 9.14
CA VAL A 100 6.63 -0.20 10.48
C VAL A 100 6.01 -1.38 11.22
N ILE A 101 4.67 -1.48 11.19
CA ILE A 101 3.95 -2.62 11.80
C ILE A 101 4.37 -3.95 11.16
N ALA A 102 4.47 -4.00 9.82
CA ALA A 102 4.87 -5.19 9.10
C ALA A 102 6.31 -5.61 9.43
N VAL A 103 7.25 -4.66 9.54
CA VAL A 103 8.63 -4.93 9.97
C VAL A 103 8.65 -5.49 11.39
N ILE A 104 7.91 -4.89 12.33
CA ILE A 104 7.80 -5.42 13.70
C ILE A 104 7.24 -6.84 13.70
N GLY A 105 6.16 -7.09 12.93
CA GLY A 105 5.58 -8.42 12.77
C GLY A 105 6.58 -9.43 12.22
N PHE A 106 7.40 -9.01 11.25
CA PHE A 106 8.45 -9.84 10.66
C PHE A 106 9.51 -10.21 11.69
N LEU A 107 9.99 -9.23 12.47
CA LEU A 107 10.97 -9.47 13.54
C LEU A 107 10.44 -10.43 14.60
N ILE A 108 9.16 -10.30 15.00
CA ILE A 108 8.49 -11.25 15.90
C ILE A 108 8.49 -12.66 15.28
N GLY A 109 8.14 -12.77 14.00
CA GLY A 109 8.14 -14.05 13.28
C GLY A 109 9.53 -14.71 13.24
N VAL A 110 10.57 -13.94 12.93
CA VAL A 110 11.96 -14.40 12.93
C VAL A 110 12.41 -14.83 14.33
N ALA A 111 12.10 -14.04 15.37
CA ALA A 111 12.45 -14.39 16.74
C ALA A 111 11.81 -15.72 17.17
N HIS A 112 10.51 -15.93 16.88
CA HIS A 112 9.81 -17.19 17.17
C HIS A 112 10.41 -18.40 16.43
N MET A 113 10.90 -18.21 15.20
CA MET A 113 11.54 -19.29 14.45
C MET A 113 12.79 -19.80 15.17
N PHE A 114 13.63 -18.89 15.70
CA PHE A 114 14.85 -19.26 16.42
C PHE A 114 14.57 -19.85 17.82
N THR A 115 13.56 -19.35 18.55
CA THR A 115 13.20 -19.91 19.86
C THR A 115 12.66 -21.33 19.73
N ASN A 116 11.83 -21.59 18.71
CA ASN A 116 11.23 -22.90 18.51
C ASN A 116 12.26 -23.96 18.09
N GLN A 117 13.25 -23.59 17.27
CA GLN A 117 14.34 -24.50 16.90
C GLN A 117 15.17 -24.94 18.11
N LYS A 118 15.51 -24.00 19.02
CA LYS A 118 16.24 -24.32 20.25
C LYS A 118 15.45 -25.29 21.14
N ALA A 119 14.15 -25.05 21.32
CA ALA A 119 13.30 -25.93 22.11
C ALA A 119 13.24 -27.36 21.54
N SER A 120 13.11 -27.51 20.21
CA SER A 120 13.13 -28.83 19.56
C SER A 120 14.47 -29.56 19.73
N SER A 121 15.60 -28.85 19.69
CA SER A 121 16.92 -29.46 19.87
C SER A 121 17.22 -29.94 21.30
N LEU A 122 16.52 -29.41 22.31
CA LEU A 122 16.66 -29.81 23.71
C LEU A 122 15.80 -31.04 24.05
N ILE A 123 14.69 -31.25 23.35
CA ILE A 123 13.81 -32.43 23.54
C ILE A 123 14.38 -33.66 22.82
N ALA A 124 15.24 -33.47 21.82
CA ALA A 124 15.85 -34.54 21.03
C ALA A 124 17.15 -35.11 21.64
N GLN A 125 17.58 -34.63 22.81
CA GLN A 125 18.72 -35.13 23.58
C GLN A 125 18.22 -35.91 24.78
#